data_AF-A0A7V1IE15-F1
#
_entry.id   AF-A0A7V1IE15-F1
#
_cell.length_a   1.000
_cell.length_b   1.000
_cell.length_c   1.000
_cell.angle_alpha   90.00
_cell.angle_beta   90.00
_cell.angle_gamma   90.00
#
_symmetry.space_group_name_H-M   'P 1'
#
loop_
_entity.id
_entity.type
_entity.pdbx_description
1 polymer ?
#
loop_
_entity_poly.entity_id
_entity_poly.type
_entity_poly.pdbx_seq_one_letter_code
_entity_poly.pdbx_strand_id
1 'polypeptide(L)' 'MSPGGRLELMVAGAGGLYVRSVARDLGRMLALPARLEALRRTAAGPYQVEDALPLDELEQAWAREGG' A
#
# COMPACT_ATOMS: atom_id res chain seq x y z
N MET A 1 0.43 23.06 18.87
CA MET A 1 0.27 21.60 18.69
C MET A 1 1.54 21.09 18.03
N SER A 2 2.30 20.21 18.69
CA SER A 2 3.40 19.52 18.01
C SER A 2 2.79 18.67 16.87
N PRO A 3 3.40 18.65 15.67
CA PRO A 3 2.93 17.78 14.60
C PRO A 3 2.89 16.33 15.10
N GLY A 4 1.81 15.61 14.80
CA GLY A 4 1.71 14.19 15.15
C GLY A 4 2.86 13.38 14.54
N GLY A 5 3.32 12.36 15.24
CA GLY A 5 4.38 11.48 14.73
C GLY A 5 3.93 10.66 13.51
N ARG A 6 4.86 10.36 12.60
CA ARG A 6 4.67 9.42 11.49
C ARG A 6 5.49 8.17 11.74
N LEU A 7 4.92 7.01 11.42
CA LEU A 7 5.59 5.72 11.45
C LEU A 7 5.39 5.03 10.11
N GLU A 8 6.48 4.56 9.50
CA GLU A 8 6.45 3.75 8.29
C GLU A 8 6.73 2.29 8.64
N LEU A 9 5.95 1.38 8.06
CA LEU A 9 6.00 -0.06 8.35
C LEU A 9 5.95 -0.84 7.04
N MET A 10 6.75 -1.90 6.96
CA MET A 10 6.59 -2.93 5.94
C MET A 10 5.73 -4.05 6.53
N VAL A 11 4.64 -4.41 5.83
CA VAL A 11 3.68 -5.41 6.30
C VAL A 11 3.57 -6.50 5.24
N ALA A 12 3.96 -7.71 5.60
CA ALA A 12 3.73 -8.92 4.80
C ALA A 12 2.51 -9.67 5.33
N GLY A 13 1.63 -10.13 4.44
CA GLY A 13 0.43 -10.85 4.83
C GLY A 13 -0.24 -11.55 3.66
N ALA A 14 -1.16 -12.46 3.98
CA ALA A 14 -1.98 -13.14 2.99
C ALA A 14 -3.12 -12.25 2.47
N GLY A 15 -3.77 -12.71 1.41
CA GLY A 15 -4.99 -12.10 0.90
C GLY A 15 -6.04 -11.92 2.01
N GLY A 16 -6.67 -10.75 2.07
CA GLY A 16 -7.68 -10.41 3.08
C GLY A 16 -7.15 -9.64 4.30
N LEU A 17 -5.83 -9.44 4.43
CA LEU A 17 -5.29 -8.60 5.50
C LEU A 17 -5.74 -7.14 5.33
N TYR A 18 -6.36 -6.59 6.38
CA TYR A 18 -6.81 -5.21 6.39
C TYR A 18 -5.78 -4.30 7.06
N VAL A 19 -4.82 -3.75 6.30
CA VAL A 19 -3.72 -2.91 6.85
C VAL A 19 -4.23 -1.72 7.70
N ARG A 20 -5.44 -1.22 7.42
CA ARG A 20 -6.10 -0.20 8.26
C ARG A 20 -6.35 -0.66 9.71
N SER A 21 -6.66 -1.94 9.94
CA SER A 21 -6.84 -2.44 11.31
C SER A 21 -5.53 -2.47 12.06
N VAL A 22 -4.41 -2.76 11.38
CA VAL A 22 -3.07 -2.73 11.99
C VAL A 22 -2.77 -1.35 12.58
N ALA A 23 -3.01 -0.26 11.84
CA ALA A 23 -2.81 1.10 12.34
C ALA A 23 -3.69 1.39 13.57
N ARG A 24 -4.97 0.99 13.55
CA ARG A 24 -5.89 1.15 14.69
C ARG A 24 -5.41 0.37 15.92
N ASP A 25 -5.01 -0.87 15.72
CA ASP A 25 -4.64 -1.77 16.82
C ASP A 25 -3.29 -1.37 17.43
N LEU A 26 -2.35 -0.88 16.61
CA LEU A 26 -1.12 -0.22 17.09
C LEU A 26 -1.44 1.01 17.94
N GLY A 27 -2.37 1.86 17.49
CA GLY A 27 -2.81 3.02 18.28
C GLY A 27 -3.37 2.61 19.64
N ARG A 28 -4.22 1.58 19.68
CA ARG A 28 -4.76 1.03 20.93
C ARG A 28 -3.65 0.53 21.86
N MET A 29 -2.69 -0.22 21.33
CA MET A 29 -1.56 -0.76 22.11
C MET A 29 -0.66 0.35 22.69
N LEU A 30 -0.49 1.45 21.96
CA LEU A 30 0.32 2.59 22.38
C LEU A 30 -0.47 3.63 23.18
N ALA A 31 -1.76 3.41 23.41
CA ALA A 31 -2.68 4.39 24.00
C ALA A 31 -2.69 5.76 23.27
N LEU A 32 -2.55 5.75 21.94
CA LEU A 32 -2.54 6.93 21.07
C LEU A 32 -3.54 6.78 19.91
N PRO A 33 -4.19 7.87 19.45
CA PRO A 33 -4.95 7.82 18.21
C PRO A 33 -4.01 7.59 17.03
N ALA A 34 -4.27 6.55 16.24
CA ALA A 34 -3.50 6.23 15.04
C ALA A 34 -4.43 5.91 13.85
N ARG A 35 -3.98 6.27 12.65
CA ARG A 35 -4.68 6.00 11.39
C ARG A 35 -3.68 5.70 10.30
N LEU A 36 -4.11 4.94 9.30
CA LEU A 36 -3.33 4.73 8.08
C LEU A 36 -3.37 6.01 7.24
N GLU A 37 -2.22 6.63 7.02
CA GLU A 37 -2.11 7.85 6.21
C GLU A 37 -1.91 7.54 4.72
N ALA A 38 -0.98 6.63 4.42
CA ALA A 38 -0.66 6.20 3.07
C ALA A 38 -0.44 4.68 3.05
N LEU A 39 -0.72 4.07 1.90
CA LEU A 39 -0.48 2.65 1.67
C LEU A 39 0.00 2.46 0.23
N ARG A 40 1.16 1.82 0.09
CA ARG A 40 1.65 1.32 -1.19
C ARG A 40 1.76 -0.19 -1.10
N ARG A 41 1.08 -0.90 -2.01
CA ARG A 41 1.24 -2.33 -2.16
C ARG A 41 2.49 -2.59 -2.99
N THR A 42 3.45 -3.34 -2.45
CA THR A 42 4.72 -3.66 -3.13
C THR A 42 4.73 -5.05 -3.78
N ALA A 43 3.82 -5.94 -3.37
CA ALA A 43 3.69 -7.28 -3.95
C ALA A 43 2.23 -7.76 -3.95
N ALA A 44 1.88 -8.62 -4.90
CA ALA A 44 0.60 -9.33 -4.95
C ALA A 44 0.80 -10.73 -5.56
N GLY A 45 0.79 -11.76 -4.71
CA GLY A 45 1.13 -13.11 -5.16
C GLY A 45 2.57 -13.15 -5.70
N PRO A 46 2.79 -13.65 -6.94
CA PRO A 46 4.13 -13.72 -7.53
C PRO A 46 4.63 -12.38 -8.10
N TYR A 47 3.78 -11.36 -8.20
CA TYR A 47 4.12 -10.09 -8.87
C TYR A 47 4.66 -9.06 -7.87
N GLN A 48 5.74 -8.35 -8.26
CA GLN A 48 6.29 -7.23 -7.52
C GLN A 48 5.86 -5.89 -8.14
N VAL A 49 5.96 -4.80 -7.38
CA VAL A 49 5.61 -3.45 -7.88
C VAL A 49 6.63 -2.95 -8.89
N GLU A 50 7.86 -3.44 -8.83
CA GLU A 50 8.92 -3.18 -9.80
C GLU A 50 8.59 -3.76 -11.19
N ASP A 51 7.73 -4.78 -11.25
CA ASP A 51 7.24 -5.37 -12.51
C ASP A 51 6.04 -4.61 -13.09
N ALA A 52 5.51 -3.61 -12.37
CA ALA A 52 4.30 -2.89 -12.77
C ALA A 52 4.59 -1.86 -13.86
N LEU A 53 3.75 -1.83 -14.89
CA LEU A 53 3.79 -0.81 -15.94
C LEU A 53 2.95 0.42 -15.53
N PRO A 54 3.44 1.65 -15.79
CA PRO A 54 2.61 2.84 -15.80
C PRO A 54 1.41 2.69 -16.74
N LEU A 55 0.28 3.32 -16.39
CA LEU A 55 -0.96 3.16 -17.15
C LEU A 55 -0.84 3.69 -18.58
N ASP A 56 -0.14 4.80 -18.77
CA ASP A 56 0.13 5.42 -20.06
C ASP A 56 1.01 4.54 -20.96
N GLU A 57 1.98 3.82 -20.39
CA GLU A 57 2.78 2.84 -21.14
C GLU A 57 1.93 1.63 -21.56
N LEU A 58 1.04 1.17 -20.67
CA LEU A 58 0.11 0.08 -20.97
C LEU A 58 -0.86 0.45 -22.10
N GLU A 59 -1.44 1.65 -22.07
CA GLU A 59 -2.33 2.15 -23.12
C GLU A 59 -1.62 2.23 -24.49
N GLN A 60 -0.37 2.68 -24.51
CA GLN A 60 0.43 2.73 -25.73
C GLN A 60 0.75 1.33 -26.27
N ALA A 61 1.11 0.39 -25.40
CA ALA A 61 1.37 -0.99 -25.81
C ALA A 61 0.12 -1.63 -26.43
N TRP A 62 -1.04 -1.46 -25.78
CA TRP A 62 -2.32 -1.96 -26.29
C TRP A 62 -2.67 -1.39 -27.67
N ALA A 63 -2.49 -0.08 -27.86
CA ALA A 63 -2.80 0.58 -29.12
C ALA A 63 -1.91 0.11 -30.29
N ARG A 64 -0.64 -0.25 -30.02
CA ARG A 64 0.31 -0.76 -31.04
C ARG A 64 -0.02 -2.18 -31.49
N GLU A 65 -0.59 -3.00 -30.61
CA GLU A 65 -0.93 -4.40 -30.91
C GLU A 65 -2.32 -4.56 -31.56
N GLY A 66 -2.99 -3.45 -31.88
CA GLY A 66 -4.16 -3.46 -32.77
C GLY A 66 -5.51 -3.64 -32.10
N GLY A 67 -5.57 -3.68 -30.76
CA GLY A 67 -6.82 -3.59 -30.00
C GLY A 67 -7.75 -4.80 -30.08
#